data_AF-U2D169-F1
#
_entry.id   AF-U2D169-F1
#
_cell.length_a   1.000
_cell.length_b   1.000
_cell.length_c   1.000
_cell.angle_alpha   90.00
_cell.angle_beta   90.00
_cell.angle_gamma   90.00
#
_symmetry.space_group_name_H-M   'P 1'
#
loop_
_entity.id
_entity.type
_entity.pdbx_description
1 polymer ?
#
loop_
_entity_poly.entity_id
_entity_poly.type
_entity_poly.pdbx_seq_one_letter_code
_entity_poly.pdbx_strand_id
1 'polypeptide(L)'
;MYLREKGISYEEKNISIDTSARTELMRRGIRGVPAFIIGDDVVVGLDTDKIENLIDYRVVNCPKCPKRLRVPKNKGKITVTCPNCSNEFKMNS
;
A
#
# COMPACT_ATOMS: atom_id res chain seq x y z
N MET A 1 3.22 12.70 -4.86
CA MET A 1 2.87 12.10 -3.55
C MET A 1 3.11 10.62 -3.70
N TYR A 2 4.12 10.11 -3.00
CA TYR A 2 4.78 8.83 -3.25
C TYR A 2 3.83 7.64 -3.47
N LEU A 3 2.80 7.50 -2.63
CA LEU A 3 1.82 6.41 -2.70
C LEU A 3 0.98 6.45 -3.99
N ARG A 4 0.56 7.65 -4.43
CA ARG A 4 -0.23 7.83 -5.65
C ARG A 4 0.57 7.46 -6.90
N GLU A 5 1.85 7.81 -6.92
CA GLU A 5 2.77 7.51 -8.03
C GLU A 5 3.01 6.01 -8.17
N LYS A 6 3.08 5.29 -7.05
CA LYS A 6 3.15 3.82 -7.01
C LYS A 6 1.82 3.13 -7.34
N GLY A 7 0.73 3.89 -7.53
CA GLY A 7 -0.61 3.36 -7.79
C GLY A 7 -1.24 2.68 -6.56
N ILE A 8 -0.75 2.99 -5.36
CA ILE A 8 -1.21 2.43 -4.10
C ILE A 8 -2.44 3.21 -3.66
N SER A 9 -3.49 2.51 -3.27
CA SER A 9 -4.71 3.13 -2.76
C SER A 9 -4.52 3.45 -1.28
N TYR A 10 -4.72 4.71 -0.90
CA TYR A 10 -4.59 5.20 0.47
C TYR A 10 -5.75 6.16 0.77
N GLU A 11 -6.03 6.34 2.05
CA GLU A 11 -6.96 7.35 2.55
C GLU A 11 -6.15 8.42 3.30
N GLU A 12 -6.33 9.69 2.92
CA GLU A 12 -5.69 10.82 3.60
C GLU A 12 -6.64 11.38 4.64
N LYS A 13 -6.22 11.42 5.90
CA LYS A 13 -6.97 12.03 7.01
C LYS A 13 -6.24 13.24 7.55
N ASN A 14 -6.92 14.38 7.57
CA ASN A 14 -6.38 15.59 8.16
C ASN A 14 -6.64 15.61 9.67
N ILE A 15 -5.61 15.39 10.47
CA ILE A 15 -5.69 15.32 11.93
C ILE A 15 -6.00 16.66 12.63
N SER A 16 -5.92 17.78 11.91
CA SER A 16 -6.30 19.09 12.44
C SER A 16 -7.82 19.22 12.52
N ILE A 17 -8.52 18.54 11.61
CA ILE A 17 -9.99 18.56 11.48
C ILE A 17 -10.57 17.30 12.13
N ASP A 18 -9.94 16.15 11.88
CA ASP A 18 -10.41 14.84 12.32
C ASP A 18 -9.83 14.49 13.70
N THR A 19 -10.63 14.76 14.73
CA THR A 19 -10.28 14.50 16.13
C THR A 19 -10.12 13.00 16.42
N SER A 20 -10.80 12.13 15.67
CA SER A 20 -10.68 10.67 15.80
C SER A 20 -9.34 10.19 15.28
N ALA A 21 -8.90 10.70 14.12
CA ALA A 21 -7.57 10.40 13.58
C ALA A 21 -6.45 10.87 14.53
N ARG A 22 -6.60 12.04 15.15
CA ARG A 22 -5.66 12.53 16.18
C ARG A 22 -5.63 11.61 17.40
N THR A 23 -6.81 11.14 17.85
CA THR A 23 -6.92 10.24 19.00
C THR A 23 -6.28 8.89 18.73
N GLU A 24 -6.45 8.34 17.53
CA GLU A 24 -5.80 7.11 17.07
C GLU A 24 -4.26 7.22 17.13
N LEU A 25 -3.71 8.31 16.60
CA LEU A 25 -2.26 8.57 16.64
C LEU A 25 -1.72 8.67 18.07
N MET A 26 -2.41 9.41 18.94
CA MET A 26 -2.05 9.55 20.35
C MET A 26 -2.11 8.21 21.10
N ARG A 27 -3.13 7.38 20.84
CA ARG A 27 -3.26 6.03 21.42
C ARG A 27 -2.12 5.11 21.01
N ARG A 28 -1.65 5.24 19.77
CA ARG A 28 -0.48 4.51 19.25
C ARG A 28 0.86 5.15 19.66
N GLY A 29 0.86 6.21 20.49
CA GLY A 29 2.06 6.85 21.02
C GLY A 29 2.77 7.79 20.04
N ILE A 30 2.13 8.13 18.92
CA ILE A 30 2.74 8.91 17.84
C ILE A 30 2.52 10.40 18.12
N ARG A 31 3.63 11.15 18.13
CA ARG A 31 3.63 12.58 18.48
C ARG A 31 3.93 13.52 17.31
N GLY A 32 4.31 12.98 16.15
CA GLY A 32 4.72 13.75 14.97
C GLY A 32 3.98 13.32 13.71
N VAL A 33 3.70 14.28 12.84
CA VAL A 33 3.18 14.08 11.49
C VAL A 33 4.25 14.44 10.46
N PRO A 34 4.24 13.85 9.26
CA PRO A 34 3.30 12.86 8.73
C PRO A 34 3.49 11.44 9.31
N ALA A 35 2.40 10.68 9.45
CA ALA A 35 2.41 9.28 9.86
C ALA A 35 1.55 8.45 8.90
N PHE A 36 2.02 7.25 8.57
CA PHE A 36 1.38 6.31 7.64
C PHE A 36 0.96 5.06 8.41
N ILE A 37 -0.33 4.74 8.37
CA ILE A 37 -0.89 3.52 8.98
C ILE A 37 -1.13 2.52 7.84
N ILE A 38 -0.45 1.38 7.89
CA ILE A 38 -0.51 0.34 6.85
C ILE A 38 -0.90 -0.96 7.55
N GLY A 39 -2.19 -1.30 7.51
CA GLY A 39 -2.72 -2.41 8.31
C GLY A 39 -2.59 -2.10 9.81
N ASP A 40 -1.88 -2.95 10.54
CA ASP A 40 -1.59 -2.79 11.96
C ASP A 40 -0.31 -1.97 12.22
N ASP A 41 0.59 -1.90 11.23
CA ASP A 41 1.85 -1.19 11.34
C ASP A 41 1.71 0.32 11.17
N VAL A 42 2.59 1.06 11.84
CA VAL A 42 2.67 2.52 11.71
C VAL A 42 4.07 2.99 11.44
N VAL A 43 4.22 3.77 10.37
CA VAL A 43 5.46 4.45 10.00
C VAL A 43 5.33 5.92 10.31
N VAL A 44 6.19 6.43 11.19
CA VAL A 44 6.28 7.86 11.48
C VAL A 44 7.34 8.46 10.56
N GLY A 45 6.98 9.50 9.80
CA GLY A 45 7.84 10.08 8.77
C GLY A 45 7.64 9.46 7.38
N LEU A 46 8.28 10.04 6.36
CA LEU A 46 8.25 9.56 4.98
C LEU A 46 9.41 8.58 4.73
N ASP A 47 9.39 7.43 5.40
CA ASP A 47 10.33 6.34 5.13
C ASP A 47 9.81 5.46 3.98
N THR A 48 10.24 5.74 2.74
CA THR A 48 9.80 5.01 1.56
C THR A 48 10.07 3.51 1.65
N ASP A 49 11.25 3.11 2.13
CA ASP A 49 11.63 1.71 2.27
C ASP A 49 10.74 0.96 3.27
N LYS A 50 10.43 1.56 4.41
CA LYS A 50 9.51 0.94 5.39
C LYS A 50 8.10 0.84 4.81
N ILE A 51 7.63 1.90 4.17
CA ILE A 51 6.32 1.92 3.51
C ILE A 51 6.24 0.83 2.43
N GLU A 52 7.26 0.66 1.59
CA GLU A 52 7.26 -0.40 0.57
C GLU A 52 7.34 -1.81 1.15
N ASN A 53 8.05 -2.00 2.26
CA ASN A 53 8.14 -3.31 2.92
C ASN A 53 6.85 -3.71 3.64
N LEU A 54 6.14 -2.74 4.23
CA LEU A 54 4.86 -2.98 4.90
C LEU A 54 3.70 -3.21 3.93
N ILE A 55 3.88 -2.89 2.65
CA ILE A 55 2.84 -3.11 1.65
C ILE A 55 3.04 -4.49 1.03
N ASP A 56 2.24 -5.45 1.50
CA ASP A 56 2.22 -6.84 1.03
C ASP A 56 1.71 -7.03 -0.40
N TYR A 57 1.54 -5.97 -1.19
CA TYR A 57 1.10 -6.07 -2.57
C TYR A 57 1.82 -5.09 -3.50
N ARG A 58 1.99 -5.48 -4.76
CA ARG A 58 2.45 -4.64 -5.85
C ARG A 58 1.34 -4.42 -6.84
N VAL A 59 1.29 -3.23 -7.43
CA VAL A 59 0.49 -2.99 -8.62
C VAL A 59 1.33 -3.30 -9.85
N VAL A 60 0.90 -4.29 -10.64
CA VAL A 60 1.55 -4.67 -11.91
C VAL A 60 0.58 -4.50 -13.07
N ASN A 61 1.11 -4.27 -14.27
CA ASN A 61 0.32 -4.14 -15.47
C ASN A 61 0.14 -5.52 -16.14
N CYS A 62 -1.06 -5.90 -16.62
CA CYS A 62 -1.21 -7.12 -17.44
C CYS A 62 -0.39 -6.93 -18.73
N PRO A 63 0.39 -7.94 -19.17
CA PRO A 63 1.13 -7.86 -20.43
C PRO A 63 0.20 -7.83 -21.67
N LYS A 64 -1.04 -8.33 -21.54
CA LYS A 64 -2.04 -8.35 -22.62
C LYS A 64 -3.07 -7.21 -22.56
N CYS A 65 -3.18 -6.48 -21.45
CA CYS A 65 -4.15 -5.40 -21.34
C CYS A 65 -3.64 -4.27 -20.43
N PRO A 66 -4.06 -3.01 -20.63
CA PRO A 66 -3.58 -1.87 -19.85
C PRO A 66 -4.11 -1.81 -18.40
N LYS A 67 -4.73 -2.88 -17.90
CA LYS A 67 -5.32 -2.94 -16.56
C LYS A 67 -4.24 -3.17 -15.51
N ARG A 68 -4.34 -2.39 -14.42
CA ARG A 68 -3.50 -2.49 -13.22
C ARG A 68 -4.07 -3.55 -12.28
N LEU A 69 -3.26 -4.53 -11.90
CA LEU A 69 -3.63 -5.64 -11.02
C LEU A 69 -2.85 -5.53 -9.72
N ARG A 70 -3.54 -5.69 -8.59
CA ARG A 70 -2.90 -5.82 -7.28
C ARG A 70 -2.47 -7.27 -7.11
N VAL A 71 -1.17 -7.50 -6.95
CA VAL A 71 -0.58 -8.83 -6.76
C VAL A 71 0.14 -8.87 -5.41
N PRO A 72 -0.09 -9.87 -4.57
CA PRO A 72 0.60 -9.96 -3.29
C PRO A 72 2.10 -10.18 -3.49
N LYS A 73 2.93 -9.47 -2.72
CA LYS A 73 4.36 -9.74 -2.52
C LYS A 73 4.51 -10.69 -1.31
N ASN A 74 5.69 -11.29 -1.08
CA ASN A 74 5.95 -12.25 0.02
C ASN A 74 5.29 -13.64 -0.06
N LYS A 75 4.73 -14.06 -1.21
CA LYS A 75 4.15 -15.42 -1.38
C LYS A 75 4.97 -16.37 -2.27
N GLY A 76 6.21 -16.05 -2.63
CA GLY A 76 7.05 -16.93 -3.44
C GLY A 76 6.54 -17.04 -4.88
N LYS A 77 6.24 -18.27 -5.31
CA LYS A 77 5.67 -18.54 -6.65
C LYS A 77 4.18 -18.19 -6.67
N ILE A 78 3.88 -16.95 -7.05
CA ILE A 78 2.50 -16.52 -7.27
C ILE A 78 2.09 -16.74 -8.73
N THR A 79 0.86 -17.20 -8.90
CA THR A 79 0.23 -17.32 -10.21
C THR A 79 -0.87 -16.28 -10.27
N VAL A 80 -0.65 -15.24 -11.08
CA VAL A 80 -1.57 -14.10 -11.18
C VAL A 80 -2.42 -14.28 -12.41
N THR A 81 -3.73 -14.39 -12.21
CA THR A 81 -4.71 -14.45 -13.29
C THR A 81 -5.41 -13.11 -13.42
N CYS A 82 -5.33 -12.50 -14.58
CA CYS A 82 -6.03 -11.24 -14.82
C CYS A 82 -7.53 -11.47 -15.11
N PRO A 83 -8.46 -10.82 -14.38
CA PRO A 83 -9.90 -10.95 -14.64
C PRO A 83 -10.38 -10.27 -15.94
N ASN A 84 -9.51 -9.53 -16.64
CA ASN A 84 -9.86 -8.82 -17.87
C ASN A 84 -9.32 -9.50 -19.13
N CYS A 85 -8.06 -9.95 -19.09
CA CYS A 85 -7.37 -10.59 -20.21
C CYS A 85 -7.36 -12.14 -20.09
N SER A 86 -7.85 -12.70 -18.97
CA SER A 86 -7.75 -14.14 -18.58
C SER A 86 -6.35 -14.73 -18.72
N ASN A 87 -5.32 -13.88 -18.68
CA ASN A 87 -3.92 -14.30 -18.82
C ASN A 87 -3.38 -14.70 -17.46
N GLU A 88 -2.76 -15.87 -17.41
CA GLU A 88 -1.99 -16.35 -16.27
C GLU A 88 -0.51 -15.99 -16.46
N PHE A 89 0.13 -15.42 -15.45
CA PHE A 89 1.58 -15.23 -15.45
C PHE A 89 2.18 -15.55 -14.09
N LYS A 90 3.36 -16.18 -14.12
CA LYS A 90 4.09 -16.62 -12.93
C LYS A 90 5.14 -15.58 -12.58
N MET A 91 5.19 -15.17 -11.32
CA MET A 91 6.23 -14.28 -10.81
C MET A 91 6.85 -14.91 -9.55
N ASN A 92 8.16 -14.73 -9.39
CA ASN A 92 8.85 -15.01 -8.14
C ASN A 92 8.84 -13.72 -7.32
N SER A 93 8.19 -13.74 -6.15
CA SER A 93 8.08 -12.63 -5.20
C SER A 93 8.68 -13.01 -3.85
#